data_AF-A0A2J6MLI5-F1
#
_entry.id   AF-A0A2J6MLI5-F1
#
_cell.length_a   1.000
_cell.length_b   1.000
_cell.length_c   1.000
_cell.angle_alpha   90.00
_cell.angle_beta   90.00
_cell.angle_gamma   90.00
#
_symmetry.space_group_name_H-M   'P 1'
#
loop_
_entity.id
_entity.type
_entity.pdbx_description
1 polymer ?
#
loop_
_entity_poly.entity_id
_entity_poly.type
_entity_poly.pdbx_seq_one_letter_code
_entity_poly.pdbx_strand_id
1 'polypeptide(L)'
;MEIRAAAQQRFGADVRMGVPRENGLYKGEVFNTDRYLVQEVATRSVVFHDKQTMEFVDSRLKWCNESQRLNGAEVQVGYTGDQSKVYPYDRQRDQMEKVVRSLKKSATELGLGEDFGKQLDAARGKSWERVKTARGVALEEAKARQAQRQAKPAEAPDR
;
A
#
# COMPACT_ATOMS: atom_id res chain seq x y z
N MET A 1 2.51 -8.11 -25.25
CA MET A 1 1.94 -6.75 -25.46
C MET A 1 0.86 -6.41 -24.44
N GLU A 2 0.08 -7.39 -23.97
CA GLU A 2 -1.13 -7.19 -23.16
C GLU A 2 -0.90 -6.53 -21.79
N ILE A 3 0.18 -6.87 -21.08
CA ILE A 3 0.44 -6.38 -19.72
C ILE A 3 0.83 -4.90 -19.70
N ARG A 4 1.52 -4.41 -20.73
CA ARG A 4 1.83 -2.98 -20.88
C ARG A 4 0.56 -2.17 -21.10
N ALA A 5 -0.35 -2.67 -21.94
CA ALA A 5 -1.64 -2.03 -22.17
C ALA A 5 -2.51 -2.00 -20.90
N ALA A 6 -2.57 -3.09 -20.15
CA ALA A 6 -3.28 -3.15 -18.87
C ALA A 6 -2.70 -2.17 -17.83
N ALA A 7 -1.37 -2.07 -17.75
CA ALA A 7 -0.71 -1.10 -16.88
C ALA A 7 -1.00 0.35 -17.29
N GLN A 8 -1.02 0.66 -18.59
CA GLN A 8 -1.40 1.97 -19.11
C GLN A 8 -2.87 2.31 -18.83
N GLN A 9 -3.77 1.33 -18.92
CA GLN A 9 -5.18 1.52 -18.59
C GLN A 9 -5.38 1.85 -17.10
N ARG A 10 -4.60 1.21 -16.21
CA ARG A 10 -4.70 1.40 -14.75
C ARG A 10 -4.01 2.68 -14.26
N PHE A 11 -2.80 2.97 -14.76
CA PHE A 11 -1.93 4.02 -14.23
C PHE A 11 -1.74 5.22 -15.19
N GLY A 12 -2.35 5.18 -16.37
CA GLY A 12 -2.31 6.24 -17.38
C GLY A 12 -1.44 5.90 -18.60
N ALA A 13 -1.77 6.50 -19.76
CA ALA A 13 -1.13 6.20 -21.05
C ALA A 13 0.38 6.50 -21.09
N ASP A 14 0.82 7.54 -20.38
CA ASP A 14 2.23 8.01 -20.36
C ASP A 14 3.07 7.39 -19.22
N VAL A 15 2.68 6.22 -18.71
CA VAL A 15 3.40 5.61 -17.60
C VAL A 15 4.79 5.12 -18.02
N ARG A 16 5.83 5.57 -17.32
CA ARG A 16 7.20 5.05 -17.45
C ARG A 16 7.25 3.66 -16.86
N MET A 17 7.75 2.71 -17.63
CA MET A 17 7.84 1.31 -17.23
C MET A 17 9.29 0.94 -16.95
N GLY A 18 9.56 0.39 -15.77
CA GLY A 18 10.87 -0.09 -15.36
C GLY A 18 10.86 -1.55 -14.91
N VAL A 19 12.05 -2.12 -14.85
CA VAL A 19 12.32 -3.37 -14.14
C VAL A 19 12.96 -3.06 -12.78
N PRO A 20 12.87 -3.98 -11.81
CA PRO A 20 13.55 -3.84 -10.53
C PRO A 20 15.06 -3.69 -10.73
N ARG A 21 15.66 -2.83 -9.90
CA ARG A 21 17.11 -2.67 -9.77
C ARG A 21 17.60 -3.74 -8.80
N GLU A 22 18.86 -4.13 -8.97
CA GLU A 22 19.55 -4.98 -8.00
C GLU A 22 19.44 -4.37 -6.60
N ASN A 23 19.00 -5.16 -5.62
CA ASN A 23 18.78 -4.75 -4.24
C ASN A 23 17.83 -3.54 -4.07
N GLY A 24 16.93 -3.33 -5.03
CA GLY A 24 15.94 -2.24 -5.00
C GLY A 24 14.88 -2.41 -3.91
N LEU A 25 14.37 -1.28 -3.41
CA LEU A 25 13.25 -1.21 -2.47
C LEU A 25 12.15 -0.33 -3.05
N TYR A 26 10.97 -0.93 -3.22
CA TYR A 26 9.82 -0.30 -3.86
C TYR A 26 8.63 -0.30 -2.91
N LYS A 27 7.87 0.79 -2.90
CA LYS A 27 6.70 0.97 -2.03
C LYS A 27 5.59 1.66 -2.81
N GLY A 28 4.37 1.15 -2.69
CA GLY A 28 3.21 1.75 -3.34
C GLY A 28 2.12 0.76 -3.70
N GLU A 29 1.09 1.29 -4.37
CA GLU A 29 -0.06 0.55 -4.84
C GLU A 29 0.33 -0.46 -5.93
N VAL A 30 -0.29 -1.63 -5.91
CA VAL A 30 -0.07 -2.67 -6.91
C VAL A 30 -1.31 -3.01 -7.74
N PHE A 31 -1.02 -3.36 -8.98
CA PHE A 31 -1.92 -4.03 -9.90
C PHE A 31 -1.42 -5.46 -10.13
N ASN A 32 -2.31 -6.41 -9.91
CA ASN A 32 -2.06 -7.84 -9.94
C ASN A 32 -2.38 -8.40 -11.32
N THR A 33 -1.41 -9.11 -11.90
CA THR A 33 -1.61 -9.90 -13.12
C THR A 33 -1.16 -11.34 -12.89
N ASP A 34 -1.36 -12.24 -13.85
CA ASP A 34 -0.96 -13.63 -13.67
C ASP A 34 0.55 -13.79 -13.46
N ARG A 35 1.36 -13.06 -14.24
CA ARG A 35 2.83 -13.17 -14.19
C ARG A 35 3.51 -12.10 -13.36
N TYR A 36 3.00 -10.87 -13.37
CA TYR A 36 3.66 -9.74 -12.75
C TYR A 36 2.81 -9.11 -11.63
N LEU A 37 3.50 -8.63 -10.61
CA LEU A 37 2.97 -7.60 -9.73
C LEU A 37 3.48 -6.24 -10.25
N VAL A 38 2.58 -5.41 -10.76
CA VAL A 38 2.94 -4.10 -11.31
C VAL A 38 2.74 -3.06 -10.22
N GLN A 39 3.79 -2.37 -9.81
CA GLN A 39 3.75 -1.42 -8.69
C GLN A 39 3.92 0.02 -9.17
N GLU A 40 3.06 0.92 -8.75
CA GLU A 40 3.29 2.36 -8.89
C GLU A 40 4.33 2.83 -7.87
N VAL A 41 5.48 3.30 -8.35
CA VAL A 41 6.64 3.69 -7.51
C VAL A 41 6.87 5.19 -7.47
N ALA A 42 6.31 5.92 -8.43
CA ALA A 42 6.27 7.38 -8.48
C ALA A 42 5.14 7.81 -9.44
N THR A 43 4.83 9.11 -9.47
CA THR A 43 3.85 9.66 -10.41
C THR A 43 4.16 9.23 -11.84
N ARG A 44 3.22 8.50 -12.45
CA ARG A 44 3.35 7.94 -13.81
C ARG A 44 4.59 7.05 -13.98
N SER A 45 5.02 6.33 -12.95
CA SER A 45 6.13 5.39 -13.04
C SER A 45 5.77 4.08 -12.35
N VAL A 46 5.90 2.98 -13.10
CA VAL A 46 5.63 1.63 -12.60
C VAL A 46 6.83 0.71 -12.74
N VAL A 47 6.93 -0.25 -11.82
CA VAL A 47 7.92 -1.33 -11.85
C VAL A 47 7.19 -2.67 -11.96
N PHE A 48 7.70 -3.55 -12.82
CA PHE A 48 7.15 -4.89 -13.04
C PHE A 48 7.96 -5.93 -12.26
N HIS A 49 7.36 -6.50 -11.21
CA HIS A 49 7.98 -7.55 -10.40
C HIS A 49 7.55 -8.93 -10.92
N ASP A 50 8.49 -9.81 -11.29
CA ASP A 50 8.17 -11.18 -11.71
C ASP A 50 7.76 -12.01 -10.48
N LYS A 51 6.53 -12.52 -10.49
CA LYS A 51 5.98 -13.28 -9.36
C LYS A 51 6.70 -14.60 -9.12
N GLN A 52 7.39 -15.15 -10.13
CA GLN A 52 8.14 -16.40 -9.98
C GLN A 52 9.29 -16.29 -8.97
N THR A 53 9.79 -15.07 -8.71
CA THR A 53 10.90 -14.83 -7.77
C THR A 53 10.46 -14.07 -6.51
N MET A 54 9.15 -13.99 -6.25
CA MET A 54 8.56 -13.27 -5.12
C MET A 54 8.17 -14.21 -3.97
N GLU A 55 8.63 -13.88 -2.77
CA GLU A 55 8.16 -14.45 -1.52
C GLU A 55 7.18 -13.47 -0.85
N PHE A 56 5.92 -13.88 -0.71
CA PHE A 56 4.94 -13.15 0.10
C PHE A 56 5.10 -13.57 1.56
N VAL A 57 5.65 -12.67 2.38
CA VAL A 57 6.08 -12.98 3.75
C VAL A 57 4.93 -13.11 4.75
N ASP A 58 3.75 -12.61 4.39
CA ASP A 58 2.56 -12.58 5.22
C ASP A 58 1.47 -13.47 4.60
N SER A 59 0.78 -14.26 5.43
CA SER A 59 -0.22 -15.24 4.97
C SER A 59 -1.44 -14.58 4.32
N ARG A 60 -1.85 -13.41 4.83
CA ARG A 60 -2.95 -12.62 4.28
C ARG A 60 -2.58 -12.08 2.89
N LEU A 61 -1.35 -11.60 2.70
CA LEU A 61 -0.84 -11.19 1.38
C LEU A 61 -0.72 -12.35 0.42
N LYS A 62 -0.20 -13.50 0.87
CA LYS A 62 -0.12 -14.71 0.05
C LYS A 62 -1.50 -15.13 -0.45
N TRP A 63 -2.48 -15.20 0.45
CA TRP A 63 -3.86 -15.50 0.08
C TRP A 63 -4.46 -14.45 -0.87
N CYS A 64 -4.18 -13.17 -0.66
CA CYS A 64 -4.61 -12.12 -1.59
C CYS A 64 -4.01 -12.31 -2.98
N ASN A 65 -2.74 -12.69 -3.09
CA ASN A 65 -2.11 -12.96 -4.38
C ASN A 65 -2.81 -14.12 -5.09
N GLU A 66 -2.97 -15.24 -4.39
CA GLU A 66 -3.60 -16.47 -4.90
C GLU A 66 -5.06 -16.26 -5.31
N SER A 67 -5.79 -15.42 -4.56
CA SER A 67 -7.20 -15.11 -4.82
C SER A 67 -7.42 -13.94 -5.78
N GLN A 68 -6.36 -13.40 -6.40
CA GLN A 68 -6.42 -12.22 -7.29
C GLN A 68 -7.01 -10.97 -6.61
N ARG A 69 -6.76 -10.81 -5.31
CA ARG A 69 -7.26 -9.72 -4.45
C ARG A 69 -6.19 -8.68 -4.07
N LEU A 70 -5.07 -8.63 -4.79
CA LEU A 70 -4.02 -7.63 -4.56
C LEU A 70 -4.25 -6.30 -5.29
N ASN A 71 -5.19 -6.22 -6.24
CA ASN A 71 -5.48 -4.98 -6.95
C ASN A 71 -5.82 -3.83 -5.99
N GLY A 72 -5.04 -2.75 -6.05
CA GLY A 72 -5.20 -1.59 -5.18
C GLY A 72 -4.56 -1.73 -3.80
N ALA A 73 -3.88 -2.84 -3.50
CA ALA A 73 -3.19 -3.02 -2.23
C ALA A 73 -1.89 -2.20 -2.20
N GLU A 74 -1.56 -1.68 -1.03
CA GLU A 74 -0.27 -1.03 -0.75
C GLU A 74 0.72 -2.10 -0.26
N VAL A 75 1.85 -2.26 -0.96
CA VAL A 75 2.90 -3.23 -0.56
C VAL A 75 4.29 -2.60 -0.60
N GLN A 76 5.23 -3.26 0.07
CA GLN A 76 6.66 -3.00 -0.06
C GLN A 76 7.33 -4.22 -0.68
N VAL A 77 8.08 -4.03 -1.76
CA VAL A 77 8.87 -5.08 -2.40
C VAL A 77 10.36 -4.76 -2.23
N GLY A 78 11.09 -5.64 -1.54
CA GLY A 78 12.54 -5.52 -1.36
C GLY A 78 13.27 -6.66 -2.07
N TYR A 79 14.38 -6.34 -2.74
CA TYR A 79 15.20 -7.32 -3.45
C TYR A 79 16.49 -7.66 -2.69
N THR A 80 16.91 -8.91 -2.81
CA THR A 80 18.26 -9.40 -2.49
C THR A 80 18.74 -10.23 -3.69
N GLY A 81 19.59 -9.65 -4.53
CA GLY A 81 19.86 -10.20 -5.87
C GLY A 81 18.57 -10.32 -6.69
N ASP A 82 18.31 -11.51 -7.25
CA ASP A 82 17.12 -11.79 -8.07
C ASP A 82 15.87 -12.18 -7.27
N GLN A 83 16.04 -12.47 -5.97
CA GLN A 83 14.93 -12.81 -5.08
C GLN A 83 14.31 -11.56 -4.49
N SER A 84 12.99 -11.58 -4.33
CA SER A 84 12.26 -10.47 -3.72
C SER A 84 11.30 -10.92 -2.63
N LYS A 85 11.11 -10.06 -1.64
CA LYS A 85 10.18 -10.25 -0.54
C LYS A 85 9.12 -9.15 -0.55
N VAL A 86 7.86 -9.56 -0.39
CA VAL A 86 6.69 -8.68 -0.41
C VAL A 86 6.13 -8.57 0.99
N TYR A 87 6.12 -7.35 1.51
CA TYR A 87 5.64 -7.00 2.84
C TYR A 87 4.38 -6.13 2.78
N PRO A 88 3.50 -6.21 3.79
CA PRO A 88 2.43 -5.24 3.95
C PRO A 88 3.01 -3.84 4.08
N TYR A 89 2.40 -2.86 3.41
CA TYR A 89 2.81 -1.48 3.48
C TYR A 89 1.63 -0.58 3.84
N ASP A 90 1.87 0.37 4.74
CA ASP A 90 0.89 1.39 5.08
C ASP A 90 1.41 2.75 4.66
N ARG A 91 0.94 3.21 3.49
CA ARG A 91 1.36 4.48 2.90
C ARG A 91 1.12 5.66 3.82
N GLN A 92 -0.01 5.69 4.54
CA GLN A 92 -0.33 6.77 5.46
C GLN A 92 0.63 6.80 6.65
N ARG A 93 0.95 5.62 7.20
CA ARG A 93 1.95 5.51 8.29
C ARG A 93 3.34 5.96 7.83
N ASP A 94 3.80 5.49 6.69
CA ASP A 94 5.13 5.82 6.15
C ASP A 94 5.25 7.31 5.80
N GLN A 95 4.20 7.93 5.23
CA GLN A 95 4.15 9.37 5.01
C GLN A 95 4.25 10.16 6.33
N MET A 96 3.50 9.75 7.34
CA MET A 96 3.56 10.38 8.67
C MET A 96 4.95 10.25 9.29
N GLU A 97 5.59 9.07 9.20
CA GLU A 97 6.96 8.85 9.69
C GLU A 97 7.99 9.73 8.96
N LYS A 98 7.85 9.92 7.63
CA LYS A 98 8.70 10.80 6.84
C LYS A 98 8.54 12.27 7.23
N VAL A 99 7.31 12.74 7.41
CA VAL A 99 7.04 14.13 7.85
C VAL A 99 7.66 14.39 9.21
N VAL A 100 7.44 13.50 10.18
CA VAL A 100 8.01 13.62 11.53
C VAL A 100 9.54 13.63 11.50
N ARG A 101 10.15 12.77 10.68
CA ARG A 101 11.61 12.77 10.48
C ARG A 101 12.11 14.10 9.92
N SER A 102 11.40 14.67 8.94
CA SER A 102 11.74 15.97 8.35
C SER A 102 11.65 17.09 9.39
N LEU A 103 10.56 17.12 10.18
CA LEU A 103 10.36 18.12 11.24
C LEU A 103 11.43 18.04 12.32
N LYS A 104 11.84 16.83 12.71
CA LYS A 104 12.96 16.63 13.64
C LYS A 104 14.26 17.18 13.11
N LYS A 105 14.56 16.93 11.83
CA LYS A 105 15.76 17.48 11.18
C LYS A 105 15.76 19.01 11.21
N SER A 106 14.65 19.63 10.79
CA SER A 106 14.50 21.09 10.85
C SER A 106 14.60 21.64 12.27
N ALA A 107 14.05 20.94 13.26
CA ALA A 107 14.15 21.32 14.66
C ALA A 107 15.61 21.35 15.15
N THR A 108 16.39 20.33 14.80
CA THR A 108 17.83 20.29 15.09
C THR A 108 18.56 21.46 14.41
N GLU A 109 18.27 21.74 13.15
CA GLU A 109 18.88 22.85 12.40
C GLU A 109 18.52 24.24 12.98
N LEU A 110 17.34 24.36 13.59
CA LEU A 110 16.88 25.58 14.27
C LEU A 110 17.33 25.68 15.73
N GLY A 111 18.08 24.71 16.24
CA GLY A 111 18.52 24.68 17.64
C GLY A 111 17.37 24.44 18.63
N LEU A 112 16.25 23.87 18.20
CA LEU A 112 15.21 23.41 19.12
C LEU A 112 15.74 22.22 19.92
N GLY A 113 15.51 22.22 21.23
CA GLY A 113 16.01 21.19 22.14
C GLY A 113 15.48 19.79 21.86
N GLU A 114 16.17 18.77 22.36
CA GLU A 114 15.84 17.34 22.15
C GLU A 114 14.40 16.98 22.57
N ASP A 115 13.84 17.71 23.54
CA ASP A 115 12.48 17.49 24.01
C ASP A 115 11.43 17.73 22.92
N PHE A 116 11.70 18.63 21.96
CA PHE A 116 10.82 18.81 20.81
C PHE A 116 10.76 17.55 19.94
N GLY A 117 11.90 16.87 19.74
CA GLY A 117 11.95 15.60 19.01
C GLY A 117 11.14 14.50 19.68
N LYS A 118 11.18 14.42 21.03
CA LYS A 118 10.37 13.47 21.82
C LYS A 118 8.88 13.80 21.73
N GLN A 119 8.52 15.08 21.82
CA GLN A 119 7.13 15.55 21.67
C GLN A 119 6.57 15.20 20.29
N LEU A 120 7.36 15.34 19.21
CA LEU A 120 6.95 14.92 17.87
C LEU A 120 6.71 13.40 17.77
N ASP A 121 7.55 12.57 18.40
CA ASP A 121 7.31 11.12 18.44
C ASP A 121 6.02 10.76 19.19
N ALA A 122 5.76 11.43 20.32
CA ALA A 122 4.55 11.23 21.10
C ALA A 122 3.30 11.67 20.31
N ALA A 123 3.35 12.83 19.66
CA ALA A 123 2.28 13.34 18.80
C ALA A 123 2.01 12.41 17.61
N ARG A 124 3.06 11.87 16.97
CA ARG A 124 2.94 10.85 15.93
C ARG A 124 2.23 9.60 16.46
N GLY A 125 2.66 9.09 17.62
CA GLY A 125 2.07 7.91 18.25
C GLY A 125 0.57 8.09 18.50
N LYS A 126 0.19 9.22 19.12
CA LYS A 126 -1.22 9.57 19.38
C LYS A 126 -2.03 9.76 18.10
N SER A 127 -1.44 10.36 17.07
CA SER A 127 -2.09 10.53 15.77
C SER A 127 -2.36 9.18 15.10
N TRP A 128 -1.40 8.26 15.17
CA TRP A 128 -1.57 6.91 14.64
C TRP A 128 -2.62 6.08 15.40
N GLU A 129 -2.69 6.22 16.72
CA GLU A 129 -3.78 5.64 17.52
C GLU A 129 -5.15 6.09 17.02
N ARG A 130 -5.33 7.40 16.81
CA ARG A 130 -6.60 7.96 16.28
C ARG A 130 -6.94 7.39 14.90
N VAL A 131 -5.95 7.27 14.01
CA VAL A 131 -6.15 6.67 12.69
C VAL A 131 -6.60 5.22 12.80
N LYS A 132 -5.93 4.40 13.65
CA LYS A 132 -6.34 3.01 13.88
C LYS A 132 -7.77 2.91 14.40
N THR A 133 -8.14 3.75 15.36
CA THR A 133 -9.51 3.78 15.91
C THR A 133 -10.52 4.12 14.81
N ALA A 134 -10.28 5.17 14.02
CA ALA A 134 -11.18 5.56 12.93
C ALA A 134 -11.34 4.44 11.88
N ARG A 135 -10.24 3.75 11.52
CA ARG A 135 -10.27 2.61 10.61
C ARG A 135 -11.08 1.43 11.19
N GLY A 136 -10.95 1.17 12.49
CA GLY A 136 -11.75 0.16 13.18
C GLY A 136 -13.24 0.45 13.11
N VAL A 137 -13.64 1.69 13.42
CA VAL A 137 -15.05 2.13 13.32
C VAL A 137 -15.56 1.97 11.88
N ALA A 138 -14.82 2.46 10.88
CA ALA A 138 -15.22 2.35 9.48
C ALA A 138 -15.37 0.89 9.02
N LEU A 139 -14.52 -0.02 9.52
CA LEU A 139 -14.61 -1.45 9.22
C LEU A 139 -15.89 -2.07 9.81
N GLU A 140 -16.22 -1.77 11.06
CA GLU A 140 -17.46 -2.27 11.68
C GLU A 140 -18.71 -1.72 10.99
N GLU A 141 -18.72 -0.44 10.62
CA GLU A 141 -19.80 0.14 9.81
C GLU A 141 -19.91 -0.51 8.42
N ALA A 142 -18.79 -0.86 7.78
CA ALA A 142 -18.79 -1.54 6.50
C ALA A 142 -19.37 -2.96 6.62
N LYS A 143 -19.00 -3.71 7.66
CA LYS A 143 -19.57 -5.03 7.98
C LYS A 143 -21.06 -4.95 8.24
N ALA A 144 -21.51 -3.97 9.05
CA ALA A 144 -22.93 -3.77 9.35
C ALA A 144 -23.74 -3.45 8.08
N ARG A 145 -23.22 -2.56 7.21
CA ARG A 145 -23.84 -2.27 5.91
C ARG A 145 -23.92 -3.50 5.01
N GLN A 146 -22.89 -4.35 5.01
CA GLN A 146 -22.90 -5.59 4.23
C GLN A 146 -23.93 -6.59 4.76
N ALA A 147 -24.02 -6.77 6.08
CA ALA A 147 -25.02 -7.64 6.70
C ALA A 147 -26.46 -7.18 6.42
N GLN A 148 -26.72 -5.87 6.48
CA GLN A 148 -28.03 -5.30 6.14
C GLN A 148 -28.42 -5.52 4.67
N ARG A 149 -27.44 -5.44 3.74
CA ARG A 149 -27.67 -5.72 2.32
C ARG A 149 -27.97 -7.19 2.05
N GLN A 150 -27.38 -8.10 2.81
CA GLN A 150 -27.64 -9.54 2.68
C GLN A 150 -28.98 -9.96 3.31
N ALA A 151 -29.50 -9.18 4.26
CA ALA A 151 -30.76 -9.46 4.95
C ALA A 151 -32.02 -8.93 4.22
N LYS A 152 -31.88 -8.06 3.20
CA LYS A 152 -33.02 -7.66 2.36
C LYS A 152 -33.22 -8.69 1.23
N PRO A 153 -34.37 -9.41 1.17
CA PRO A 153 -34.68 -10.24 0.01
C PRO A 153 -34.79 -9.35 -1.24
N ALA A 154 -34.34 -9.86 -2.39
CA ALA A 154 -34.65 -9.23 -3.67
C ALA A 154 -36.17 -9.18 -3.83
N GLU A 155 -36.75 -8.00 -3.74
CA GLU A 155 -38.14 -7.74 -4.07
C GLU A 155 -38.33 -8.21 -5.52
N ALA A 156 -39.11 -9.27 -5.70
CA ALA A 156 -39.35 -9.87 -7.00
C ALA A 156 -39.99 -8.81 -7.92
N PRO A 157 -39.58 -8.71 -9.20
CA PRO A 157 -40.23 -7.79 -10.11
C PRO A 157 -41.66 -8.29 -10.35
N ASP A 158 -42.65 -7.43 -10.04
CA ASP A 158 -44.06 -7.65 -10.33
C ASP A 158 -44.24 -7.96 -11.82
N ARG A 159 -45.07 -8.99 -12.10
CA ARG A 159 -45.44 -9.43 -13.44
C ARG A 159 -46.54 -8.58 -14.04
#